data_AF-B7G771-F1
#
_entry.id   AF-B7G771-F1
#
_cell.length_a   1.000
_cell.length_b   1.000
_cell.length_c   1.000
_cell.angle_alpha   90.00
_cell.angle_beta   90.00
_cell.angle_gamma   90.00
#
_symmetry.space_group_name_H-M   'P 1'
#
loop_
_entity.id
_entity.type
_entity.pdbx_description
1 polymer ?
#
loop_
_entity_poly.entity_id
_entity_poly.type
_entity_poly.pdbx_seq_one_letter_code
_entity_poly.pdbx_strand_id
1 'polypeptide(L)'
;MAAMLLACALILVISAYFTFSMERQPTQSPGRENVIVVPDTSHSHGSSTSGRKSIPETKFDKEATVHRREKSRSEEETWSFTTVQAVRDAFRQRYGPTSASIYEKGVSTFGNLRATADRLLLAAAQDRPFVLAFAGYSVTVGRGNHFQQSFPFVLERILRPLLRESLQLDVVVRNAAIGGIPSFPYGFCFDHFLGSDPDVISWDFSMNEGNGASVLEAYLRHSQTQLSKRPMIILLDKNAPRQRVLEMYTRNEWISDAISVKTAKDAVDSTLLQLPEDQRPPGLQRWDEFGAPASCPGRGSWHPKRMEHELIGFMMSLYFVDALELAQRIMQENPEWKASYESNSMITPRFKAPLQPTPANDQAVTELLFGHSIDQDDFQMKTISCRTNFLPATDGNKVLPSIVVSGLSPGITDENIMEVRSDAAYRAGWVLDVSKMERDTKIKVEKCGGLGYIDMKIALYGVPESGPLRLWLPLGDHDSLSHHNSHEHEEGDTIADHWFDDLIICEANEKRPIDACQLDKDLEFTVGGVLVTSTKMVMGAAEYLKRQTCVHVGVPEKAQITVLGEVTNTDGSLPSDTDRIRLAGGSKRGNSTIGLLVDVKVSDRVNRESGACCLSHIVWEQH
;
A
#
# COMPACT_ATOMS: atom_id res chain seq x y z
N MET A 1 33.39 13.28 31.34
CA MET A 1 32.64 12.30 32.16
C MET A 1 31.26 12.79 32.59
N ALA A 2 31.09 13.99 33.16
CA ALA A 2 29.77 14.48 33.61
C ALA A 2 28.71 14.57 32.50
N ALA A 3 29.08 15.04 31.29
CA ALA A 3 28.17 15.08 30.14
C ALA A 3 27.74 13.69 29.63
N MET A 4 28.61 12.69 29.79
CA MET A 4 28.35 11.30 29.38
C MET A 4 27.42 10.59 30.38
N LEU A 5 27.55 10.90 31.67
CA LEU A 5 26.63 10.44 32.71
C LEU A 5 25.24 11.08 32.56
N LEU A 6 25.15 12.35 32.15
CA LEU A 6 23.88 13.02 31.87
C LEU A 6 23.15 12.40 30.66
N ALA A 7 23.90 12.04 29.61
CA ALA A 7 23.36 11.36 28.44
C ALA A 7 22.84 9.95 28.78
N CYS A 8 23.58 9.16 29.59
CA CYS A 8 23.11 7.85 30.04
C CYS A 8 21.88 7.94 30.96
N ALA A 9 21.81 8.95 31.84
CA ALA A 9 20.64 9.17 32.69
C ALA A 9 19.39 9.56 31.87
N LEU A 10 19.55 10.38 30.83
CA LEU A 10 18.44 10.76 29.95
C LEU A 10 17.91 9.56 29.15
N ILE A 11 18.80 8.67 28.69
CA ILE A 11 18.43 7.43 27.99
C ILE A 11 17.66 6.48 28.91
N LEU A 12 18.07 6.36 30.18
CA LEU A 12 17.38 5.52 31.16
C LEU A 12 15.98 6.06 31.53
N VAL A 13 15.80 7.37 31.61
CA VAL A 13 14.48 8.00 31.87
C VAL A 13 13.53 7.81 30.69
N ILE A 14 14.02 7.91 29.46
CA ILE A 14 13.21 7.65 28.26
C ILE A 14 12.81 6.17 28.16
N SER A 15 13.70 5.25 28.55
CA SER A 15 13.40 3.80 28.57
C SER A 15 12.39 3.42 29.66
N ALA A 16 12.43 4.09 30.82
CA ALA A 16 11.49 3.87 31.92
C ALA A 16 10.07 4.36 31.58
N TYR A 17 9.94 5.49 30.87
CA TYR A 17 8.64 6.02 30.45
C TYR A 17 7.90 5.12 29.44
N PHE A 18 8.63 4.36 28.62
CA PHE A 18 8.02 3.40 27.69
C PHE A 18 7.57 2.08 28.35
N THR A 19 8.01 1.80 29.57
CA THR A 19 7.74 0.51 30.23
C THR A 19 6.56 0.60 31.22
N PHE A 20 6.13 1.79 31.63
CA PHE A 20 5.21 1.98 32.76
C PHE A 20 3.72 2.22 32.41
N SER A 21 3.27 1.93 31.19
CA SER A 21 1.85 2.08 30.82
C SER A 21 1.21 0.78 30.31
N MET A 22 1.28 -0.28 31.12
CA MET A 22 0.38 -1.44 31.04
C MET A 22 0.31 -2.13 32.39
N GLU A 23 -0.47 -1.57 33.31
CA GLU A 23 -0.85 -2.27 34.54
C GLU A 23 -2.18 -2.99 34.34
N ARG A 24 -2.18 -4.28 34.71
CA ARG A 24 -3.23 -5.28 34.46
C ARG A 24 -4.47 -4.99 35.30
N GLN A 25 -5.65 -5.06 34.70
CA GLN A 25 -6.90 -5.36 35.44
C GLN A 25 -7.23 -6.85 35.32
N PRO A 26 -7.58 -7.54 36.42
CA PRO A 26 -8.11 -8.90 36.37
C PRO A 26 -9.64 -8.84 36.20
N THR A 27 -10.19 -9.58 35.25
CA THR A 27 -11.62 -9.93 35.26
C THR A 27 -11.79 -11.44 35.13
N GLN A 28 -12.25 -12.04 36.22
CA GLN A 28 -12.91 -13.35 36.25
C GLN A 28 -14.42 -13.11 36.10
N SER A 29 -15.09 -13.89 35.25
CA SER A 29 -16.37 -14.57 35.56
C SER A 29 -16.94 -15.29 34.31
N PRO A 30 -17.82 -16.29 34.48
CA PRO A 30 -17.82 -17.49 33.66
C PRO A 30 -18.97 -17.60 32.64
N GLY A 31 -18.69 -18.41 31.61
CA GLY A 31 -19.55 -19.44 31.03
C GLY A 31 -21.04 -19.17 30.78
N ARG A 32 -21.41 -19.08 29.50
CA ARG A 32 -22.71 -19.55 29.01
C ARG A 32 -22.52 -20.33 27.71
N GLU A 33 -22.75 -21.63 27.79
CA GLU A 33 -22.99 -22.51 26.65
C GLU A 33 -24.32 -22.15 25.99
N ASN A 34 -24.36 -22.11 24.66
CA ASN A 34 -25.58 -22.22 23.89
C ASN A 34 -25.39 -23.27 22.80
N VAL A 35 -26.20 -24.31 22.92
CA VAL A 35 -26.41 -25.43 21.99
C VAL A 35 -27.08 -24.90 20.72
N ILE A 36 -26.53 -25.24 19.55
CA ILE A 36 -27.20 -25.02 18.25
C ILE A 36 -27.56 -26.37 17.65
N VAL A 37 -28.86 -26.53 17.38
CA VAL A 37 -29.49 -27.65 16.68
C VAL A 37 -29.32 -27.44 15.17
N VAL A 38 -28.80 -28.45 14.48
CA VAL A 38 -28.69 -28.52 13.02
C VAL A 38 -29.95 -29.17 12.44
N PRO A 39 -30.58 -28.61 11.38
CA PRO A 39 -31.46 -29.39 10.52
C PRO A 39 -30.71 -29.85 9.26
N ASP A 40 -30.82 -31.15 9.07
CA ASP A 40 -30.47 -31.97 7.92
C ASP A 40 -31.24 -31.52 6.67
N THR A 41 -30.57 -31.41 5.52
CA THR A 41 -31.26 -31.38 4.21
C THR A 41 -30.52 -32.25 3.19
N SER A 42 -31.25 -33.26 2.74
CA SER A 42 -30.92 -34.19 1.67
C SER A 42 -31.55 -33.76 0.34
N HIS A 43 -30.98 -34.29 -0.76
CA HIS A 43 -31.48 -34.32 -2.15
C HIS A 43 -31.32 -33.00 -2.95
N SER A 44 -30.96 -32.97 -4.25
CA SER A 44 -30.91 -33.99 -5.30
C SER A 44 -30.12 -33.48 -6.53
N HIS A 45 -29.74 -34.42 -7.40
CA HIS A 45 -29.16 -34.22 -8.72
C HIS A 45 -29.96 -33.29 -9.65
N GLY A 46 -29.25 -32.46 -10.41
CA GLY A 46 -29.79 -31.72 -11.54
C GLY A 46 -28.68 -31.33 -12.53
N SER A 47 -28.80 -31.82 -13.75
CA SER A 47 -27.88 -31.66 -14.88
C SER A 47 -28.09 -30.31 -15.62
N SER A 48 -26.99 -29.83 -16.21
CA SER A 48 -26.88 -29.10 -17.49
C SER A 48 -26.55 -27.60 -17.49
N THR A 49 -25.75 -27.29 -18.53
CA THR A 49 -25.49 -26.01 -19.21
C THR A 49 -24.32 -25.14 -18.73
N SER A 50 -23.31 -25.10 -19.60
CA SER A 50 -22.14 -24.23 -19.58
C SER A 50 -22.56 -22.77 -19.78
N GLY A 51 -22.78 -22.06 -18.68
CA GLY A 51 -22.82 -20.60 -18.63
C GLY A 51 -21.51 -20.09 -18.04
N ARG A 52 -20.80 -19.24 -18.79
CA ARG A 52 -19.60 -18.52 -18.35
C ARG A 52 -20.01 -17.56 -17.23
N LYS A 53 -20.01 -18.01 -15.97
CA LYS A 53 -20.24 -17.17 -14.80
C LYS A 53 -19.01 -16.29 -14.59
N SER A 54 -19.21 -14.98 -14.66
CA SER A 54 -18.29 -14.01 -14.07
C SER A 54 -18.00 -14.40 -12.62
N ILE A 55 -16.73 -14.40 -12.24
CA ILE A 55 -16.29 -14.61 -10.86
C ILE A 55 -17.03 -13.57 -10.00
N PRO A 56 -17.72 -13.98 -8.93
CA PRO A 56 -18.39 -13.01 -8.07
C PRO A 56 -17.32 -12.14 -7.41
N GLU A 57 -17.44 -10.81 -7.58
CA GLU A 57 -16.78 -9.84 -6.68
C GLU A 57 -17.00 -10.32 -5.24
N THR A 58 -15.91 -10.37 -4.47
CA THR A 58 -15.90 -10.90 -3.11
C THR A 58 -16.97 -10.19 -2.27
N LYS A 59 -17.84 -10.98 -1.65
CA LYS A 59 -18.97 -10.50 -0.82
C LYS A 59 -18.55 -9.51 0.28
N PHE A 60 -17.28 -9.54 0.67
CA PHE A 60 -16.70 -8.69 1.70
C PHE A 60 -16.83 -7.19 1.36
N ASP A 61 -16.65 -6.78 0.10
CA ASP A 61 -16.71 -5.35 -0.27
C ASP A 61 -18.15 -4.82 -0.38
N LYS A 62 -19.11 -5.64 -0.82
CA LYS A 62 -20.51 -5.20 -0.96
C LYS A 62 -21.29 -5.25 0.34
N GLU A 63 -21.15 -6.31 1.14
CA GLU A 63 -21.92 -6.45 2.39
C GLU A 63 -21.33 -5.57 3.52
N ALA A 64 -20.01 -5.36 3.58
CA ALA A 64 -19.40 -4.45 4.55
C ALA A 64 -19.67 -2.97 4.25
N THR A 65 -19.86 -2.60 2.99
CA THR A 65 -20.18 -1.20 2.60
C THR A 65 -21.66 -0.88 2.80
N VAL A 66 -22.57 -1.83 2.59
CA VAL A 66 -24.02 -1.61 2.66
C VAL A 66 -24.55 -1.62 4.09
N HIS A 67 -24.16 -2.57 4.95
CA HIS A 67 -24.66 -2.59 6.34
C HIS A 67 -24.04 -1.54 7.26
N ARG A 68 -22.92 -0.94 6.88
CA ARG A 68 -22.23 0.10 7.66
C ARG A 68 -22.80 1.51 7.43
N ARG A 69 -23.50 1.72 6.30
CA ARG A 69 -24.13 3.01 5.93
C ARG A 69 -25.38 3.35 6.72
N GLU A 70 -26.10 2.37 7.28
CA GLU A 70 -27.43 2.64 7.85
C GLU A 70 -27.39 3.10 9.33
N LYS A 71 -26.32 2.81 10.08
CA LYS A 71 -26.31 3.02 11.54
C LYS A 71 -25.57 4.27 12.05
N SER A 72 -24.86 5.01 11.20
CA SER A 72 -24.11 6.24 11.58
C SER A 72 -24.79 7.55 11.13
N ARG A 73 -26.03 7.49 10.67
CA ARG A 73 -26.73 8.63 10.04
C ARG A 73 -27.18 9.75 10.99
N SER A 74 -26.79 9.71 12.27
CA SER A 74 -27.06 10.79 13.22
C SER A 74 -26.10 11.95 12.98
N GLU A 75 -26.60 13.02 12.37
CA GLU A 75 -25.97 14.35 12.26
C GLU A 75 -24.70 14.44 11.39
N GLU A 76 -24.60 13.67 10.31
CA GLU A 76 -23.63 14.01 9.28
C GLU A 76 -24.15 15.13 8.38
N GLU A 77 -23.47 16.27 8.47
CA GLU A 77 -23.59 17.42 7.58
C GLU A 77 -23.37 16.95 6.13
N THR A 78 -24.44 16.72 5.37
CA THR A 78 -24.35 16.36 3.96
C THR A 78 -23.98 17.59 3.16
N TRP A 79 -22.68 17.81 2.97
CA TRP A 79 -22.20 18.83 2.05
C TRP A 79 -22.43 18.38 0.61
N SER A 80 -22.96 19.27 -0.21
CA SER A 80 -23.05 19.08 -1.66
C SER A 80 -22.53 20.34 -2.32
N PHE A 81 -21.25 20.34 -2.65
CA PHE A 81 -20.61 21.43 -3.38
C PHE A 81 -20.71 21.16 -4.88
N THR A 82 -21.60 21.88 -5.57
CA THR A 82 -21.81 21.73 -7.02
C THR A 82 -21.07 22.78 -7.84
N THR A 83 -20.46 23.77 -7.19
CA THR A 83 -19.70 24.84 -7.86
C THR A 83 -18.37 25.08 -7.16
N VAL A 84 -17.39 25.56 -7.93
CA VAL A 84 -16.07 25.99 -7.42
C VAL A 84 -16.22 27.03 -6.31
N GLN A 85 -17.08 28.03 -6.53
CA GLN A 85 -17.27 29.12 -5.57
C GLN A 85 -17.84 28.61 -4.24
N ALA A 86 -18.74 27.62 -4.27
CA ALA A 86 -19.29 27.01 -3.06
C ALA A 86 -18.22 26.30 -2.21
N VAL A 87 -17.24 25.63 -2.82
CA VAL A 87 -16.13 25.01 -2.06
C VAL A 87 -15.27 26.09 -1.39
N ARG A 88 -14.92 27.16 -2.11
CA ARG A 88 -14.13 28.27 -1.57
C ARG A 88 -14.86 28.99 -0.43
N ASP A 89 -16.16 29.25 -0.60
CA ASP A 89 -16.98 29.90 0.43
C ASP A 89 -17.11 29.01 1.67
N ALA A 90 -17.30 27.70 1.51
CA ALA A 90 -17.33 26.77 2.62
C ALA A 90 -16.01 26.79 3.41
N PHE A 91 -14.86 26.77 2.72
CA PHE A 91 -13.56 26.88 3.38
C PHE A 91 -13.39 28.21 4.13
N ARG A 92 -13.76 29.35 3.50
CA ARG A 92 -13.71 30.67 4.14
C ARG A 92 -14.65 30.78 5.33
N GLN A 93 -15.86 30.23 5.24
CA GLN A 93 -16.82 30.20 6.34
C GLN A 93 -16.28 29.39 7.51
N ARG A 94 -15.61 28.26 7.23
CA ARG A 94 -15.14 27.33 8.25
C ARG A 94 -13.90 27.84 8.98
N TYR A 95 -12.95 28.43 8.27
CA TYR A 95 -11.68 28.89 8.84
C TYR A 95 -11.58 30.41 8.99
N GLY A 96 -12.65 31.15 8.64
CA GLY A 96 -12.75 32.58 8.83
C GLY A 96 -11.72 33.39 8.02
N PRO A 97 -11.35 34.59 8.50
CA PRO A 97 -10.41 35.48 7.82
C PRO A 97 -9.00 34.90 7.59
N THR A 98 -8.61 33.85 8.33
CA THR A 98 -7.29 33.23 8.22
C THR A 98 -7.21 32.11 7.19
N SER A 99 -8.35 31.72 6.60
CA SER A 99 -8.45 30.66 5.58
C SER A 99 -7.40 30.77 4.47
N ALA A 100 -7.22 31.95 3.87
CA ALA A 100 -6.22 32.17 2.81
C ALA A 100 -4.78 31.87 3.29
N SER A 101 -4.43 32.37 4.48
CA SER A 101 -3.09 32.12 5.07
C SER A 101 -2.90 30.65 5.43
N ILE A 102 -3.95 29.97 5.91
CA ILE A 102 -3.90 28.53 6.19
C ILE A 102 -3.62 27.73 4.92
N TYR A 103 -4.30 28.05 3.81
CA TYR A 103 -4.06 27.39 2.53
C TYR A 103 -2.64 27.65 2.00
N GLU A 104 -2.20 28.91 1.99
CA GLU A 104 -0.86 29.30 1.52
C GLU A 104 0.26 28.63 2.34
N LYS A 105 0.10 28.54 3.66
CA LYS A 105 1.07 27.84 4.53
C LYS A 105 0.99 26.34 4.38
N GLY A 106 -0.22 25.81 4.20
CA GLY A 106 -0.52 24.39 4.22
C GLY A 106 -0.25 23.66 2.92
N VAL A 107 -0.31 24.34 1.77
CA VAL A 107 -0.11 23.73 0.44
C VAL A 107 1.07 24.37 -0.26
N SER A 108 1.98 23.53 -0.75
CA SER A 108 3.06 23.92 -1.66
C SER A 108 2.87 23.20 -2.97
N THR A 109 2.92 23.92 -4.09
CA THR A 109 2.69 23.38 -5.42
C THR A 109 4.01 23.24 -6.18
N PHE A 110 4.12 22.19 -6.99
CA PHE A 110 5.29 21.89 -7.82
C PHE A 110 4.81 21.56 -9.23
N GLY A 111 5.57 21.97 -10.25
CA GLY A 111 5.19 21.76 -11.65
C GLY A 111 4.04 22.66 -12.09
N ASN A 112 3.19 22.14 -12.98
CA ASN A 112 2.19 22.96 -13.67
C ASN A 112 0.75 22.54 -13.33
N LEU A 113 -0.06 23.48 -12.80
CA LEU A 113 -1.50 23.28 -12.56
C LEU A 113 -2.26 22.81 -13.82
N ARG A 114 -1.77 23.18 -15.01
CA ARG A 114 -2.29 22.71 -16.29
C ARG A 114 -2.25 21.19 -16.41
N ALA A 115 -1.24 20.52 -15.90
CA ALA A 115 -1.14 19.06 -15.97
C ALA A 115 -2.24 18.37 -15.14
N THR A 116 -2.64 18.95 -14.00
CA THR A 116 -3.78 18.45 -13.22
C THR A 116 -5.09 18.66 -13.98
N ALA A 117 -5.26 19.84 -14.59
CA ALA A 117 -6.43 20.14 -15.43
C ALA A 117 -6.53 19.18 -16.63
N ASP A 118 -5.41 18.91 -17.31
CA ASP A 118 -5.32 17.97 -18.43
C ASP A 118 -5.67 16.53 -18.00
N ARG A 119 -5.33 16.11 -16.77
CA ARG A 119 -5.75 14.80 -16.26
C ARG A 119 -7.25 14.71 -16.01
N LEU A 120 -7.88 15.77 -15.48
CA LEU A 120 -9.33 15.84 -15.32
C LEU A 120 -10.04 15.74 -16.68
N LEU A 121 -9.54 16.49 -17.66
CA LEU A 121 -10.06 16.46 -19.03
C LEU A 121 -9.84 15.09 -19.69
N LEU A 122 -8.64 14.51 -19.58
CA LEU A 122 -8.35 13.18 -20.11
C LEU A 122 -9.32 12.12 -19.55
N ALA A 123 -9.58 12.12 -18.25
CA ALA A 123 -10.53 11.19 -17.64
C ALA A 123 -11.96 11.41 -18.16
N ALA A 124 -12.40 12.67 -18.29
CA ALA A 124 -13.71 13.02 -18.83
C ALA A 124 -13.86 12.74 -20.34
N ALA A 125 -12.80 12.87 -21.13
CA ALA A 125 -12.78 12.53 -22.55
C ALA A 125 -12.90 11.01 -22.75
N GLN A 126 -12.27 10.22 -21.88
CA GLN A 126 -12.27 8.76 -21.90
C GLN A 126 -13.48 8.12 -21.20
N ASP A 127 -14.44 8.92 -20.71
CA ASP A 127 -15.63 8.47 -19.98
C ASP A 127 -15.30 7.46 -18.85
N ARG A 128 -14.23 7.75 -18.09
CA ARG A 128 -13.77 6.92 -16.99
C ARG A 128 -13.74 7.70 -15.69
N PRO A 129 -13.80 7.03 -14.53
CA PRO A 129 -13.62 7.71 -13.24
C PRO A 129 -12.26 8.40 -13.15
N PHE A 130 -12.23 9.50 -12.38
CA PHE A 130 -11.01 10.12 -11.89
C PHE A 130 -10.61 9.46 -10.58
N VAL A 131 -9.44 8.81 -10.58
CA VAL A 131 -9.02 7.93 -9.49
C VAL A 131 -7.94 8.60 -8.66
N LEU A 132 -8.22 8.82 -7.36
CA LEU A 132 -7.23 9.25 -6.38
C LEU A 132 -6.91 8.09 -5.43
N ALA A 133 -5.68 7.61 -5.46
CA ALA A 133 -5.24 6.49 -4.63
C ALA A 133 -4.25 6.95 -3.55
N PHE A 134 -4.57 6.70 -2.29
CA PHE A 134 -3.81 7.21 -1.16
C PHE A 134 -2.99 6.10 -0.51
N ALA A 135 -1.68 6.12 -0.77
CA ALA A 135 -0.68 5.33 -0.04
C ALA A 135 -0.20 6.13 1.18
N GLY A 136 -0.02 5.46 2.30
CA GLY A 136 0.44 6.12 3.51
C GLY A 136 0.37 5.30 4.77
N TYR A 137 0.51 6.00 5.90
CA TYR A 137 0.57 5.42 7.23
C TYR A 137 -0.75 5.59 8.01
N SER A 138 -0.67 5.53 9.34
CA SER A 138 -1.82 5.66 10.24
C SER A 138 -2.57 6.98 10.12
N VAL A 139 -1.91 8.05 9.65
CA VAL A 139 -2.56 9.33 9.35
C VAL A 139 -3.51 9.15 8.17
N THR A 140 -3.00 8.70 7.02
CA THR A 140 -3.84 8.44 5.84
C THR A 140 -4.96 7.43 6.10
N VAL A 141 -4.73 6.37 6.90
CA VAL A 141 -5.78 5.44 7.36
C VAL A 141 -6.94 6.13 8.09
N GLY A 142 -6.68 7.26 8.75
CA GLY A 142 -7.63 7.96 9.62
C GLY A 142 -7.73 7.36 11.01
N ARG A 143 -6.63 6.85 11.59
CA ARG A 143 -6.66 6.21 12.91
C ARG A 143 -7.22 7.14 13.99
N GLY A 144 -8.18 6.62 14.76
CA GLY A 144 -8.88 7.37 15.79
C GLY A 144 -10.11 8.13 15.30
N ASN A 145 -10.43 8.07 14.00
CA ASN A 145 -11.61 8.71 13.42
C ASN A 145 -12.46 7.68 12.67
N HIS A 146 -13.70 8.04 12.34
CA HIS A 146 -14.50 7.22 11.44
C HIS A 146 -13.92 7.25 10.03
N PHE A 147 -14.14 6.18 9.27
CA PHE A 147 -13.60 6.02 7.92
C PHE A 147 -13.85 7.25 7.02
N GLN A 148 -15.10 7.70 6.97
CA GLN A 148 -15.58 8.87 6.22
C GLN A 148 -15.06 10.22 6.73
N GLN A 149 -14.37 10.24 7.86
CA GLN A 149 -13.73 11.44 8.43
C GLN A 149 -12.24 11.50 8.12
N SER A 150 -11.64 10.46 7.54
CA SER A 150 -10.25 10.53 7.08
C SER A 150 -10.14 11.49 5.89
N PHE A 151 -8.99 12.18 5.77
CA PHE A 151 -8.82 13.23 4.77
C PHE A 151 -9.03 12.75 3.32
N PRO A 152 -8.73 11.50 2.91
CA PRO A 152 -9.06 11.03 1.56
C PRO A 152 -10.56 11.06 1.27
N PHE A 153 -11.41 10.69 2.25
CA PHE A 153 -12.87 10.68 2.07
C PHE A 153 -13.51 12.05 2.31
N VAL A 154 -12.87 12.94 3.07
CA VAL A 154 -13.25 14.35 3.08
C VAL A 154 -13.03 14.96 1.68
N LEU A 155 -11.87 14.70 1.07
CA LEU A 155 -11.57 15.13 -0.30
C LEU A 155 -12.59 14.56 -1.30
N GLU A 156 -12.90 13.26 -1.21
CA GLU A 156 -13.92 12.63 -2.06
C GLU A 156 -15.28 13.33 -1.94
N ARG A 157 -15.73 13.58 -0.71
CA ARG A 157 -17.03 14.22 -0.43
C ARG A 157 -17.11 15.62 -1.03
N ILE A 158 -15.98 16.34 -1.08
CA ILE A 158 -15.93 17.68 -1.67
C ILE A 158 -15.88 17.61 -3.19
N LEU A 159 -15.00 16.78 -3.77
CA LEU A 159 -14.75 16.75 -5.21
C LEU A 159 -15.82 16.00 -6.02
N ARG A 160 -16.39 14.93 -5.49
CA ARG A 160 -17.35 14.08 -6.22
C ARG A 160 -18.56 14.85 -6.77
N PRO A 161 -19.33 15.62 -5.97
CA PRO A 161 -20.44 16.40 -6.52
C PRO A 161 -19.96 17.47 -7.50
N LEU A 162 -18.84 18.13 -7.21
CA LEU A 162 -18.29 19.20 -8.03
C LEU A 162 -17.89 18.71 -9.43
N LEU A 163 -17.13 17.62 -9.51
CA LEU A 163 -16.64 17.06 -10.78
C LEU A 163 -17.74 16.36 -11.57
N ARG A 164 -18.73 15.77 -10.90
CA ARG A 164 -19.91 15.20 -11.56
C ARG A 164 -20.73 16.28 -12.27
N GLU A 165 -21.01 17.40 -11.60
CA GLU A 165 -21.79 18.50 -12.20
C GLU A 165 -20.98 19.25 -13.26
N SER A 166 -19.67 19.43 -13.06
CA SER A 166 -18.85 20.26 -13.95
C SER A 166 -18.33 19.52 -15.19
N LEU A 167 -18.00 18.24 -15.06
CA LEU A 167 -17.33 17.44 -16.11
C LEU A 167 -18.01 16.10 -16.40
N GLN A 168 -19.15 15.79 -15.75
CA GLN A 168 -19.79 14.46 -15.82
C GLN A 168 -18.84 13.33 -15.37
N LEU A 169 -17.90 13.66 -14.48
CA LEU A 169 -16.83 12.77 -14.06
C LEU A 169 -17.16 12.16 -12.69
N ASP A 170 -17.15 10.83 -12.57
CA ASP A 170 -17.18 10.20 -11.25
C ASP A 170 -15.81 10.26 -10.59
N VAL A 171 -15.80 10.31 -9.26
CA VAL A 171 -14.58 10.33 -8.45
C VAL A 171 -14.52 9.03 -7.65
N VAL A 172 -13.38 8.36 -7.75
CA VAL A 172 -13.09 7.16 -6.96
C VAL A 172 -11.89 7.47 -6.07
N VAL A 173 -12.10 7.42 -4.75
CA VAL A 173 -11.01 7.47 -3.78
C VAL A 173 -10.69 6.07 -3.27
N ARG A 174 -9.44 5.65 -3.45
CA ARG A 174 -8.89 4.41 -2.91
C ARG A 174 -7.97 4.76 -1.74
N ASN A 175 -8.43 4.62 -0.51
CA ASN A 175 -7.54 4.77 0.65
C ASN A 175 -6.82 3.45 0.89
N ALA A 176 -5.61 3.35 0.35
CA ALA A 176 -4.83 2.12 0.41
C ALA A 176 -4.00 2.00 1.70
N ALA A 177 -3.81 3.10 2.43
CA ALA A 177 -2.86 3.22 3.52
C ALA A 177 -2.96 2.13 4.59
N ILE A 178 -1.82 1.82 5.21
CA ILE A 178 -1.71 0.82 6.27
C ILE A 178 -0.90 1.42 7.42
N GLY A 179 -1.39 1.31 8.65
CA GLY A 179 -0.63 1.77 9.80
C GLY A 179 0.56 0.84 10.08
N GLY A 180 1.76 1.39 10.29
CA GLY A 180 2.90 0.56 10.71
C GLY A 180 3.76 0.01 9.59
N ILE A 181 3.77 0.59 8.39
CA ILE A 181 4.58 0.14 7.25
C ILE A 181 5.47 1.26 6.67
N PRO A 182 6.68 0.95 6.18
CA PRO A 182 7.44 1.83 5.29
C PRO A 182 6.84 1.86 3.86
N SER A 183 7.31 2.76 3.01
CA SER A 183 6.89 2.84 1.60
C SER A 183 7.49 1.72 0.74
N PHE A 184 8.61 1.10 1.11
CA PHE A 184 9.10 -0.12 0.47
C PHE A 184 8.96 -1.32 1.42
N PRO A 185 8.38 -2.46 0.98
CA PRO A 185 7.96 -2.78 -0.40
C PRO A 185 6.53 -2.33 -0.74
N TYR A 186 5.76 -1.88 0.24
CA TYR A 186 4.32 -1.65 0.12
C TYR A 186 3.96 -0.75 -1.07
N GLY A 187 4.52 0.45 -1.11
CA GLY A 187 4.36 1.42 -2.18
C GLY A 187 5.07 1.08 -3.48
N PHE A 188 5.58 -0.15 -3.64
CA PHE A 188 6.17 -0.66 -4.89
C PHE A 188 5.31 -1.79 -5.47
N CYS A 189 4.28 -2.21 -4.73
CA CYS A 189 3.25 -3.15 -5.18
C CYS A 189 2.02 -2.37 -5.66
N PHE A 190 2.23 -1.39 -6.54
CA PHE A 190 1.23 -0.40 -6.92
C PHE A 190 -0.07 -1.03 -7.44
N ASP A 191 0.03 -1.97 -8.37
CA ASP A 191 -1.13 -2.65 -8.91
C ASP A 191 -1.98 -3.34 -7.83
N HIS A 192 -1.33 -3.85 -6.79
CA HIS A 192 -2.04 -4.49 -5.69
C HIS A 192 -2.77 -3.44 -4.83
N PHE A 193 -2.08 -2.36 -4.42
CA PHE A 193 -2.65 -1.41 -3.44
C PHE A 193 -3.41 -0.24 -4.05
N LEU A 194 -2.85 0.36 -5.10
CA LEU A 194 -3.38 1.57 -5.73
C LEU A 194 -4.17 1.27 -7.00
N GLY A 195 -3.98 0.08 -7.58
CA GLY A 195 -4.43 -0.29 -8.92
C GLY A 195 -3.49 0.25 -10.00
N SER A 196 -3.68 -0.20 -11.24
CA SER A 196 -2.84 0.19 -12.38
C SER A 196 -3.25 1.51 -13.04
N ASP A 197 -4.35 2.11 -12.57
CA ASP A 197 -5.03 3.23 -13.20
C ASP A 197 -5.26 4.50 -12.32
N PRO A 198 -4.49 4.80 -11.27
CA PRO A 198 -4.68 6.05 -10.54
C PRO A 198 -4.27 7.26 -11.39
N ASP A 199 -5.03 8.36 -11.31
CA ASP A 199 -4.67 9.68 -11.86
C ASP A 199 -3.81 10.48 -10.87
N VAL A 200 -3.99 10.20 -9.58
CA VAL A 200 -3.32 10.85 -8.47
C VAL A 200 -2.93 9.78 -7.45
N ILE A 201 -1.70 9.85 -6.96
CA ILE A 201 -1.24 9.01 -5.84
C ILE A 201 -0.69 9.87 -4.70
N SER A 202 -0.81 9.38 -3.45
CA SER A 202 -0.15 10.02 -2.31
C SER A 202 1.10 9.31 -1.83
N TRP A 203 1.91 10.01 -1.06
CA TRP A 203 2.98 9.46 -0.23
C TRP A 203 2.88 10.08 1.18
N ASP A 204 2.75 9.24 2.20
CA ASP A 204 2.65 9.61 3.62
C ASP A 204 3.37 8.57 4.48
N PHE A 205 4.70 8.50 4.36
CA PHE A 205 5.55 7.52 5.08
C PHE A 205 6.63 8.19 5.94
N SER A 206 6.53 9.51 6.11
CA SER A 206 7.52 10.34 6.79
C SER A 206 7.83 9.89 8.23
N MET A 207 6.83 9.32 8.92
CA MET A 207 6.99 8.81 10.29
C MET A 207 7.97 7.63 10.40
N ASN A 208 8.09 6.82 9.35
CA ASN A 208 8.94 5.62 9.36
C ASN A 208 10.30 5.86 8.71
N GLU A 209 10.36 6.74 7.71
CA GLU A 209 11.54 6.93 6.87
C GLU A 209 12.38 8.13 7.27
N GLY A 210 12.18 8.61 8.51
CA GLY A 210 12.97 9.67 9.13
C GLY A 210 12.91 10.99 8.34
N ASN A 211 14.06 11.62 8.12
CA ASN A 211 14.17 12.91 7.43
C ASN A 211 14.80 12.82 6.03
N GLY A 212 15.14 11.61 5.56
CA GLY A 212 15.73 11.38 4.25
C GLY A 212 14.69 11.46 3.12
N ALA A 213 15.17 11.67 1.89
CA ALA A 213 14.30 11.74 0.71
C ALA A 213 14.61 10.68 -0.36
N SER A 214 15.60 9.81 -0.13
CA SER A 214 16.00 8.77 -1.09
C SER A 214 14.89 7.75 -1.34
N VAL A 215 14.17 7.31 -0.31
CA VAL A 215 13.09 6.33 -0.49
C VAL A 215 11.85 6.96 -1.17
N LEU A 216 11.55 8.24 -0.88
CA LEU A 216 10.57 9.00 -1.67
C LEU A 216 11.00 9.05 -3.14
N GLU A 217 12.28 9.30 -3.41
CA GLU A 217 12.79 9.32 -4.78
C GLU A 217 12.58 7.98 -5.50
N ALA A 218 12.92 6.86 -4.84
CA ALA A 218 12.67 5.52 -5.36
C ALA A 218 11.17 5.29 -5.64
N TYR A 219 10.29 5.67 -4.71
CA TYR A 219 8.83 5.61 -4.91
C TYR A 219 8.37 6.42 -6.13
N LEU A 220 8.92 7.62 -6.34
CA LEU A 220 8.60 8.44 -7.50
C LEU A 220 9.01 7.73 -8.80
N ARG A 221 10.26 7.26 -8.89
CA ARG A 221 10.76 6.57 -10.10
C ARG A 221 9.89 5.37 -10.48
N HIS A 222 9.56 4.54 -9.49
CA HIS A 222 8.68 3.38 -9.69
C HIS A 222 7.27 3.80 -10.07
N SER A 223 6.67 4.79 -9.39
CA SER A 223 5.32 5.23 -9.72
C SER A 223 5.20 5.76 -11.15
N GLN A 224 6.22 6.45 -11.65
CA GLN A 224 6.19 7.04 -12.98
C GLN A 224 6.55 6.05 -14.10
N THR A 225 7.08 4.88 -13.75
CA THR A 225 7.40 3.82 -14.69
C THR A 225 6.33 2.74 -14.71
N GLN A 226 5.90 2.27 -13.52
CA GLN A 226 4.97 1.16 -13.38
C GLN A 226 3.51 1.57 -13.61
N LEU A 227 3.12 2.79 -13.21
CA LEU A 227 1.75 3.27 -13.40
C LEU A 227 1.64 4.00 -14.73
N SER A 228 0.94 3.36 -15.66
CA SER A 228 0.72 3.89 -17.01
C SER A 228 0.36 5.38 -17.01
N LYS A 229 -0.64 5.79 -16.22
CA LYS A 229 -1.16 7.17 -16.21
C LYS A 229 -0.20 8.25 -15.69
N ARG A 230 1.01 7.91 -15.23
CA ARG A 230 2.00 8.87 -14.66
C ARG A 230 1.33 9.84 -13.67
N PRO A 231 0.83 9.30 -12.55
CA PRO A 231 -0.07 10.03 -11.67
C PRO A 231 0.60 11.28 -11.10
N MET A 232 -0.23 12.28 -10.80
CA MET A 232 0.14 13.41 -9.95
C MET A 232 0.53 12.90 -8.56
N ILE A 233 1.50 13.55 -7.91
CA ILE A 233 1.95 13.17 -6.56
C ILE A 233 1.39 14.13 -5.50
N ILE A 234 0.82 13.57 -4.43
CA ILE A 234 0.48 14.27 -3.19
C ILE A 234 1.43 13.82 -2.08
N LEU A 235 2.30 14.71 -1.61
CA LEU A 235 3.18 14.46 -0.47
C LEU A 235 2.54 14.99 0.82
N LEU A 236 2.23 14.13 1.79
CA LEU A 236 1.81 14.57 3.13
C LEU A 236 3.03 14.75 4.04
N ASP A 237 3.77 15.83 3.82
CA ASP A 237 4.99 16.14 4.57
C ASP A 237 5.35 17.63 4.44
N LYS A 238 6.31 18.06 5.26
CA LYS A 238 6.97 19.37 5.18
C LYS A 238 8.49 19.25 5.10
N ASN A 239 9.05 18.05 5.15
CA ASN A 239 10.50 17.86 5.12
C ASN A 239 11.10 18.50 3.85
N ALA A 240 12.04 19.43 4.04
CA ALA A 240 12.62 20.22 2.96
C ALA A 240 13.39 19.38 1.92
N PRO A 241 14.22 18.38 2.30
CA PRO A 241 14.80 17.44 1.35
C PRO A 241 13.77 16.77 0.43
N ARG A 242 12.63 16.31 0.97
CA ARG A 242 11.56 15.68 0.18
C ARG A 242 10.86 16.64 -0.77
N GLN A 243 10.58 17.86 -0.32
CA GLN A 243 10.04 18.91 -1.19
C GLN A 243 11.00 19.27 -2.33
N ARG A 244 12.32 19.30 -2.06
CA ARG A 244 13.34 19.53 -3.09
C ARG A 244 13.35 18.43 -4.15
N VAL A 245 13.13 17.17 -3.76
CA VAL A 245 12.99 16.07 -4.72
C VAL A 245 11.79 16.32 -5.64
N LEU A 246 10.63 16.69 -5.12
CA LEU A 246 9.46 17.05 -5.95
C LEU A 246 9.72 18.24 -6.87
N GLU A 247 10.37 19.28 -6.37
CA GLU A 247 10.76 20.46 -7.17
C GLU A 247 11.69 20.08 -8.33
N MET A 248 12.69 19.24 -8.07
CA MET A 248 13.62 18.80 -9.11
C MET A 248 12.95 17.84 -10.11
N TYR A 249 12.12 16.91 -9.65
CA TYR A 249 11.40 15.98 -10.53
C TYR A 249 10.40 16.70 -11.43
N THR A 250 9.72 17.73 -10.93
CA THR A 250 8.84 18.57 -11.75
C THR A 250 9.62 19.46 -12.71
N ARG A 251 10.73 20.06 -12.27
CA ARG A 251 11.61 20.87 -13.14
C ARG A 251 12.22 20.07 -14.29
N ASN A 252 12.51 18.80 -14.06
CA ASN A 252 13.04 17.88 -15.08
C ASN A 252 11.95 17.16 -15.88
N GLU A 253 10.67 17.48 -15.68
CA GLU A 253 9.52 16.89 -16.39
C GLU A 253 9.37 15.36 -16.22
N TRP A 254 10.01 14.78 -15.19
CA TRP A 254 9.82 13.37 -14.82
C TRP A 254 8.46 13.14 -14.16
N ILE A 255 7.96 14.15 -13.44
CA ILE A 255 6.56 14.27 -13.02
C ILE A 255 6.01 15.60 -13.50
N SER A 256 4.77 15.64 -13.97
CA SER A 256 4.21 16.87 -14.53
C SER A 256 3.82 17.90 -13.46
N ASP A 257 3.45 17.41 -12.28
CA ASP A 257 2.86 18.17 -11.19
C ASP A 257 2.86 17.38 -9.88
N ALA A 258 2.93 18.12 -8.79
CA ALA A 258 2.79 17.59 -7.44
C ALA A 258 2.31 18.67 -6.47
N ILE A 259 1.79 18.25 -5.32
CA ILE A 259 1.61 19.13 -4.16
C ILE A 259 2.24 18.50 -2.91
N SER A 260 2.70 19.35 -2.01
CA SER A 260 3.01 18.98 -0.62
C SER A 260 1.96 19.61 0.27
N VAL A 261 1.32 18.78 1.10
CA VAL A 261 0.29 19.21 2.06
C VAL A 261 0.86 19.02 3.46
N LYS A 262 0.87 20.10 4.23
CA LYS A 262 1.37 20.10 5.60
C LYS A 262 0.26 19.77 6.58
N THR A 263 0.63 19.24 7.74
CA THR A 263 -0.31 19.04 8.85
C THR A 263 -0.70 20.37 9.49
N ALA A 264 -1.71 20.37 10.34
CA ALA A 264 -2.21 21.61 10.91
C ALA A 264 -1.20 22.32 11.80
N LYS A 265 -0.23 21.60 12.38
CA LYS A 265 0.87 22.21 13.15
C LYS A 265 1.63 23.28 12.34
N ASP A 266 1.65 23.16 11.02
CA ASP A 266 2.36 24.05 10.13
C ASP A 266 1.43 24.97 9.32
N ALA A 267 0.19 24.53 9.07
CA ALA A 267 -0.79 25.31 8.33
C ALA A 267 -1.56 26.30 9.23
N VAL A 268 -1.85 25.93 10.48
CA VAL A 268 -2.68 26.71 11.41
C VAL A 268 -1.79 27.44 12.42
N ASP A 269 -2.04 28.73 12.60
CA ASP A 269 -1.41 29.50 13.66
C ASP A 269 -1.83 28.96 15.03
N SER A 270 -0.87 28.52 15.84
CA SER A 270 -1.13 27.96 17.18
C SER A 270 -1.88 28.92 18.11
N THR A 271 -1.78 30.24 17.90
CA THR A 271 -2.52 31.23 18.68
C THR A 271 -4.03 31.13 18.47
N LEU A 272 -4.48 30.70 17.28
CA LEU A 272 -5.91 30.46 17.01
C LEU A 272 -6.45 29.28 17.81
N LEU A 273 -5.66 28.22 17.95
CA LEU A 273 -6.04 27.04 18.74
C LEU A 273 -6.01 27.31 20.25
N GLN A 274 -5.35 28.38 20.70
CA GLN A 274 -5.33 28.81 22.09
C GLN A 274 -6.51 29.71 22.47
N LEU A 275 -7.27 30.23 21.49
CA LEU A 275 -8.47 31.02 21.75
C LEU A 275 -9.53 30.18 22.49
N PRO A 276 -10.43 30.82 23.27
CA PRO A 276 -11.63 30.17 23.76
C PRO A 276 -12.43 29.52 22.64
N GLU A 277 -13.04 28.37 22.92
CA GLU A 277 -13.70 27.51 21.95
C GLU A 277 -14.74 28.25 21.09
N ASP A 278 -15.56 29.10 21.71
CA ASP A 278 -16.60 29.93 21.08
C ASP A 278 -16.05 31.07 20.21
N GLN A 279 -14.77 31.41 20.37
CA GLN A 279 -14.06 32.43 19.60
C GLN A 279 -13.27 31.86 18.42
N ARG A 280 -13.09 30.53 18.37
CA ARG A 280 -12.43 29.87 17.24
C ARG A 280 -13.35 29.84 16.02
N PRO A 281 -12.81 29.96 14.79
CA PRO A 281 -13.55 29.62 13.58
C PRO A 281 -14.17 28.22 13.68
N PRO A 282 -15.35 27.96 13.08
CA PRO A 282 -16.03 26.66 13.20
C PRO A 282 -15.15 25.44 12.88
N GLY A 283 -14.25 25.57 11.91
CA GLY A 283 -13.32 24.52 11.49
C GLY A 283 -12.18 24.23 12.48
N LEU A 284 -11.98 25.11 13.46
CA LEU A 284 -10.97 25.01 14.53
C LEU A 284 -11.59 24.72 15.90
N GLN A 285 -12.91 24.58 15.97
CA GLN A 285 -13.62 24.10 17.15
C GLN A 285 -13.51 22.58 17.27
N ARG A 286 -13.54 22.03 18.48
CA ARG A 286 -13.45 20.62 18.83
C ARG A 286 -12.20 19.97 18.25
N TRP A 287 -11.12 20.76 18.20
CA TRP A 287 -9.88 20.43 17.52
C TRP A 287 -9.21 19.17 18.08
N ASP A 288 -9.29 18.99 19.40
CA ASP A 288 -8.69 17.85 20.11
C ASP A 288 -9.60 16.62 20.16
N GLU A 289 -10.76 16.66 19.50
CA GLU A 289 -11.72 15.56 19.52
C GLU A 289 -11.51 14.57 18.37
N PHE A 290 -11.24 13.34 18.76
CA PHE A 290 -11.33 12.19 17.86
C PHE A 290 -12.77 11.94 17.43
N GLY A 291 -12.95 11.53 16.18
CA GLY A 291 -14.23 11.05 15.71
C GLY A 291 -14.67 9.76 16.40
N ALA A 292 -13.71 8.90 16.79
CA ALA A 292 -13.99 7.65 17.49
C ALA A 292 -14.38 7.86 18.96
N PRO A 293 -15.30 7.03 19.50
CA PRO A 293 -15.60 6.99 20.94
C PRO A 293 -14.37 6.73 21.81
N ALA A 294 -14.44 7.14 23.08
CA ALA A 294 -13.26 7.14 23.93
C ALA A 294 -12.65 5.75 24.21
N SER A 295 -13.51 4.72 24.24
CA SER A 295 -13.16 3.31 24.42
C SER A 295 -12.44 2.69 23.22
N CYS A 296 -12.38 3.39 22.09
CA CYS A 296 -11.88 2.84 20.84
C CYS A 296 -10.38 3.03 20.65
N PRO A 297 -9.71 2.07 19.99
CA PRO A 297 -8.27 2.15 19.71
C PRO A 297 -7.93 3.23 18.67
N GLY A 298 -6.64 3.50 18.50
CA GLY A 298 -6.15 4.41 17.45
C GLY A 298 -6.17 5.90 17.81
N ARG A 299 -6.52 6.26 19.05
CA ARG A 299 -6.58 7.65 19.54
C ARG A 299 -5.24 8.16 20.09
N GLY A 300 -4.14 7.88 19.38
CA GLY A 300 -2.79 8.32 19.77
C GLY A 300 -2.64 9.84 19.61
N SER A 301 -1.95 10.51 20.54
CA SER A 301 -1.82 11.99 20.54
C SER A 301 -1.18 12.54 19.25
N TRP A 302 -0.37 11.74 18.57
CA TRP A 302 0.29 12.06 17.30
C TRP A 302 -0.61 11.87 16.06
N HIS A 303 -1.77 11.24 16.20
CA HIS A 303 -2.70 11.12 15.07
C HIS A 303 -3.52 12.41 14.91
N PRO A 304 -3.81 12.83 13.68
CA PRO A 304 -4.77 13.87 13.40
C PRO A 304 -6.15 13.51 13.93
N LYS A 305 -6.82 14.52 14.47
CA LYS A 305 -8.18 14.41 14.97
C LYS A 305 -9.16 14.72 13.83
N ARG A 306 -10.46 14.65 14.11
CA ARG A 306 -11.50 14.81 13.10
C ARG A 306 -11.35 16.10 12.30
N MET A 307 -11.19 17.23 12.98
CA MET A 307 -11.14 18.55 12.34
C MET A 307 -9.82 18.80 11.58
N GLU A 308 -8.74 18.17 12.01
CA GLU A 308 -7.47 18.21 11.28
C GLU A 308 -7.54 17.42 9.96
N HIS A 309 -8.13 16.22 9.96
CA HIS A 309 -8.40 15.50 8.70
C HIS A 309 -9.27 16.31 7.75
N GLU A 310 -10.26 17.00 8.30
CA GLU A 310 -11.15 17.84 7.53
C GLU A 310 -10.40 18.99 6.86
N LEU A 311 -9.52 19.67 7.61
CA LEU A 311 -8.66 20.73 7.09
C LEU A 311 -7.76 20.22 5.97
N ILE A 312 -7.11 19.07 6.17
CA ILE A 312 -6.25 18.45 5.14
C ILE A 312 -7.05 18.18 3.86
N GLY A 313 -8.24 17.60 3.98
CA GLY A 313 -9.12 17.32 2.84
C GLY A 313 -9.56 18.59 2.10
N PHE A 314 -9.89 19.66 2.82
CA PHE A 314 -10.21 20.96 2.22
C PHE A 314 -9.02 21.58 1.50
N MET A 315 -7.83 21.57 2.11
CA MET A 315 -6.62 22.12 1.48
C MET A 315 -6.28 21.40 0.17
N MET A 316 -6.39 20.07 0.15
CA MET A 316 -6.26 19.30 -1.10
C MET A 316 -7.35 19.68 -2.12
N SER A 317 -8.59 19.81 -1.67
CA SER A 317 -9.73 20.14 -2.55
C SER A 317 -9.56 21.47 -3.26
N LEU A 318 -9.05 22.49 -2.57
CA LEU A 318 -8.85 23.82 -3.15
C LEU A 318 -7.86 23.81 -4.33
N TYR A 319 -6.82 22.98 -4.27
CA TYR A 319 -5.91 22.80 -5.41
C TYR A 319 -6.64 22.22 -6.64
N PHE A 320 -7.47 21.19 -6.44
CA PHE A 320 -8.27 20.61 -7.53
C PHE A 320 -9.35 21.55 -8.05
N VAL A 321 -9.88 22.43 -7.19
CA VAL A 321 -10.80 23.50 -7.60
C VAL A 321 -10.11 24.46 -8.57
N ASP A 322 -8.87 24.86 -8.30
CA ASP A 322 -8.09 25.72 -9.20
C ASP A 322 -7.81 25.00 -10.55
N ALA A 323 -7.50 23.70 -10.51
CA ALA A 323 -7.32 22.88 -11.71
C ALA A 323 -8.61 22.74 -12.53
N LEU A 324 -9.76 22.59 -11.87
CA LEU A 324 -11.06 22.49 -12.53
C LEU A 324 -11.45 23.78 -13.25
N GLU A 325 -11.21 24.95 -12.65
CA GLU A 325 -11.45 26.23 -13.34
C GLU A 325 -10.59 26.37 -14.60
N LEU A 326 -9.34 25.90 -14.55
CA LEU A 326 -8.48 25.86 -15.72
C LEU A 326 -9.01 24.88 -16.77
N ALA A 327 -9.47 23.69 -16.37
CA ALA A 327 -10.10 22.73 -17.27
C ALA A 327 -11.34 23.32 -17.97
N GLN A 328 -12.20 24.01 -17.22
CA GLN A 328 -13.38 24.68 -17.77
C GLN A 328 -13.03 25.77 -18.78
N ARG A 329 -11.97 26.55 -18.53
CA ARG A 329 -11.46 27.54 -19.51
C ARG A 329 -10.98 26.88 -20.80
N ILE A 330 -10.23 25.78 -20.70
CA ILE A 330 -9.77 25.01 -21.88
C ILE A 330 -10.96 24.52 -22.71
N MET A 331 -12.00 24.00 -22.06
CA MET A 331 -13.22 23.54 -22.75
C MET A 331 -13.98 24.69 -23.44
N GLN A 332 -13.99 25.88 -22.84
CA GLN A 332 -14.62 27.07 -23.42
C GLN A 332 -13.83 27.60 -24.63
N GLU A 333 -12.50 27.57 -24.55
CA GLU A 333 -11.60 28.03 -25.62
C GLU A 333 -11.51 27.02 -26.78
N ASN A 334 -11.69 25.72 -26.50
CA ASN A 334 -11.65 24.65 -27.50
C ASN A 334 -12.89 23.74 -27.39
N PRO A 335 -13.92 23.96 -28.22
CA PRO A 335 -15.11 23.10 -28.26
C PRO A 335 -14.82 21.63 -28.62
N GLU A 336 -13.72 21.36 -29.34
CA GLU A 336 -13.29 20.01 -29.76
C GLU A 336 -12.24 19.41 -28.82
N TRP A 337 -12.12 19.93 -27.59
CA TRP A 337 -11.09 19.53 -26.63
C TRP A 337 -10.96 18.01 -26.45
N LYS A 338 -12.07 17.25 -26.50
CA LYS A 338 -12.05 15.78 -26.32
C LYS A 338 -11.13 15.09 -27.32
N ALA A 339 -11.13 15.51 -28.58
CA ALA A 339 -10.29 14.93 -29.63
C ALA A 339 -8.79 15.11 -29.33
N SER A 340 -8.40 16.16 -28.59
CA SER A 340 -7.01 16.39 -28.18
C SER A 340 -6.49 15.40 -27.13
N TYR A 341 -7.36 14.57 -26.53
CA TYR A 341 -7.01 13.62 -25.48
C TYR A 341 -7.18 12.14 -25.89
N GLU A 342 -7.51 11.85 -27.16
CA GLU A 342 -7.73 10.47 -27.64
C GLU A 342 -6.43 9.69 -27.94
N SER A 343 -5.30 10.37 -28.17
CA SER A 343 -4.06 9.73 -28.59
C SER A 343 -2.85 10.21 -27.78
N ASN A 344 -2.69 9.74 -26.55
CA ASN A 344 -1.45 9.94 -25.80
C ASN A 344 -0.65 8.63 -25.74
N SER A 345 0.39 8.55 -26.55
CA SER A 345 1.46 7.57 -26.34
C SER A 345 2.25 7.98 -25.10
N MET A 346 2.29 7.10 -24.11
CA MET A 346 3.12 7.32 -22.92
C MET A 346 4.58 7.11 -23.27
N ILE A 347 5.38 8.14 -23.07
CA ILE A 347 6.83 8.04 -23.11
C ILE A 347 7.28 7.66 -21.69
N THR A 348 7.91 6.50 -21.55
CA THR A 348 8.57 6.09 -20.31
C THR A 348 9.68 7.07 -19.99
N PRO A 349 9.66 7.73 -18.81
CA PRO A 349 10.69 8.69 -18.46
C PRO A 349 12.05 7.98 -18.31
N ARG A 350 13.11 8.62 -18.81
CA ARG A 350 14.49 8.31 -18.42
C ARG A 350 14.89 9.25 -17.30
N PHE A 351 15.34 8.68 -16.19
CA PHE A 351 15.73 9.46 -15.02
C PHE A 351 17.22 9.77 -15.07
N LYS A 352 17.65 10.79 -14.34
CA LYS A 352 19.09 10.96 -14.09
C LYS A 352 19.55 10.14 -12.89
N ALA A 353 20.83 10.21 -12.54
CA ALA A 353 21.35 9.68 -11.28
C ALA A 353 20.52 10.14 -10.06
N PRO A 354 20.42 9.31 -8.99
CA PRO A 354 19.70 9.67 -7.78
C PRO A 354 20.10 11.04 -7.22
N LEU A 355 19.11 11.87 -6.88
CA LEU A 355 19.33 13.21 -6.33
C LEU A 355 19.87 13.19 -4.90
N GLN A 356 19.65 12.10 -4.18
CA GLN A 356 20.10 11.89 -2.82
C GLN A 356 21.12 10.75 -2.74
N PRO A 357 22.02 10.75 -1.73
CA PRO A 357 22.83 9.58 -1.44
C PRO A 357 21.93 8.36 -1.26
N THR A 358 22.23 7.30 -2.00
CA THR A 358 21.52 6.03 -1.87
C THR A 358 21.86 5.39 -0.53
N PRO A 359 20.93 4.62 0.07
CA PRO A 359 21.26 3.82 1.25
C PRO A 359 22.42 2.86 0.95
N ALA A 360 23.17 2.46 1.98
CA ALA A 360 24.31 1.54 1.86
C ALA A 360 23.84 0.08 1.63
N ASN A 361 23.16 -0.13 0.51
CA ASN A 361 22.81 -1.43 -0.04
C ASN A 361 23.91 -1.92 -0.98
N ASP A 362 23.81 -3.17 -1.42
CA ASP A 362 24.57 -3.59 -2.59
C ASP A 362 23.99 -3.01 -3.88
N GLN A 363 24.76 -3.18 -4.96
CA GLN A 363 24.44 -2.58 -6.25
C GLN A 363 23.09 -3.04 -6.79
N ALA A 364 22.84 -4.35 -6.76
CA ALA A 364 21.58 -4.99 -7.15
C ALA A 364 20.34 -4.32 -6.51
N VAL A 365 20.30 -4.24 -5.17
CA VAL A 365 19.19 -3.57 -4.46
C VAL A 365 19.14 -2.07 -4.77
N THR A 366 20.28 -1.42 -4.99
CA THR A 366 20.32 -0.01 -5.38
C THR A 366 19.71 0.19 -6.78
N GLU A 367 20.03 -0.68 -7.74
CA GLU A 367 19.50 -0.63 -9.10
C GLU A 367 18.00 -0.94 -9.11
N LEU A 368 17.55 -1.94 -8.34
CA LEU A 368 16.12 -2.22 -8.16
C LEU A 368 15.36 -1.00 -7.62
N LEU A 369 15.92 -0.28 -6.63
CA LEU A 369 15.25 0.87 -6.02
C LEU A 369 15.32 2.14 -6.88
N PHE A 370 16.42 2.37 -7.58
CA PHE A 370 16.74 3.66 -8.21
C PHE A 370 16.92 3.63 -9.73
N GLY A 371 16.91 2.44 -10.33
CA GLY A 371 17.08 2.18 -11.75
C GLY A 371 18.49 1.71 -12.10
N HIS A 372 18.59 1.13 -13.29
CA HIS A 372 19.82 0.66 -13.91
C HIS A 372 20.45 1.77 -14.75
N SER A 373 21.76 1.96 -14.63
CA SER A 373 22.51 2.91 -15.46
C SER A 373 22.56 2.39 -16.90
N ILE A 374 22.01 3.16 -17.84
CA ILE A 374 22.11 2.89 -19.29
C ILE A 374 23.37 3.57 -19.84
N ASP A 375 23.64 4.77 -19.37
CA ASP A 375 24.85 5.54 -19.65
C ASP A 375 25.30 6.28 -18.38
N GLN A 376 26.32 7.14 -18.50
CA GLN A 376 26.93 7.83 -17.35
C GLN A 376 25.92 8.62 -16.50
N ASP A 377 24.82 9.11 -17.09
CA ASP A 377 23.88 9.99 -16.41
C ASP A 377 22.44 9.48 -16.45
N ASP A 378 22.06 8.61 -17.38
CA ASP A 378 20.70 8.11 -17.57
C ASP A 378 20.46 6.76 -16.89
N PHE A 379 19.30 6.70 -16.23
CA PHE A 379 18.82 5.56 -15.47
C PHE A 379 17.45 5.15 -15.98
N GLN A 380 17.26 3.84 -16.14
CA GLN A 380 15.98 3.24 -16.49
C GLN A 380 15.53 2.27 -15.41
N MET A 381 14.25 2.39 -15.05
CA MET A 381 13.60 1.43 -14.20
C MET A 381 13.20 0.22 -15.05
N LYS A 382 13.49 -0.98 -14.56
CA LYS A 382 12.95 -2.21 -15.14
C LYS A 382 11.58 -2.54 -14.57
N THR A 383 10.93 -3.52 -15.17
CA THR A 383 9.61 -3.98 -14.71
C THR A 383 9.77 -4.74 -13.41
N ILE A 384 9.10 -4.27 -12.35
CA ILE A 384 8.98 -5.01 -11.10
C ILE A 384 7.61 -5.67 -11.01
N SER A 385 7.59 -6.89 -10.49
CA SER A 385 6.39 -7.54 -10.02
C SER A 385 6.41 -7.68 -8.50
N CYS A 386 5.24 -7.59 -7.88
CA CYS A 386 5.07 -7.82 -6.45
C CYS A 386 3.84 -8.68 -6.16
N ARG A 387 3.91 -9.49 -5.10
CA ARG A 387 2.76 -10.17 -4.47
C ARG A 387 2.76 -9.95 -2.96
N THR A 388 1.57 -9.70 -2.41
CA THR A 388 1.34 -9.48 -0.97
C THR A 388 -0.11 -9.81 -0.61
N ASN A 389 -0.42 -10.00 0.67
CA ASN A 389 -1.80 -10.15 1.17
C ASN A 389 -2.22 -9.01 2.08
N PHE A 390 -1.43 -7.94 2.13
CA PHE A 390 -1.82 -6.80 2.92
C PHE A 390 -3.12 -6.20 2.36
N LEU A 391 -4.02 -5.82 3.25
CA LEU A 391 -5.28 -5.18 2.88
C LEU A 391 -5.25 -3.72 3.32
N PRO A 392 -5.89 -2.82 2.55
CA PRO A 392 -6.72 -3.04 1.35
C PRO A 392 -5.95 -3.53 0.12
N ALA A 393 -6.62 -4.32 -0.73
CA ALA A 393 -6.13 -4.72 -2.04
C ALA A 393 -7.15 -4.29 -3.12
N THR A 394 -6.65 -3.87 -4.27
CA THR A 394 -7.44 -3.53 -5.47
C THR A 394 -7.47 -4.68 -6.48
N ASP A 395 -6.49 -5.58 -6.43
CA ASP A 395 -6.42 -6.77 -7.28
C ASP A 395 -6.29 -8.04 -6.43
N GLY A 396 -7.42 -8.73 -6.24
CA GLY A 396 -7.48 -9.99 -5.50
C GLY A 396 -6.75 -11.16 -6.18
N ASN A 397 -6.36 -11.03 -7.45
CA ASN A 397 -5.58 -12.05 -8.15
C ASN A 397 -4.07 -11.88 -7.93
N LYS A 398 -3.61 -10.68 -7.55
CA LYS A 398 -2.19 -10.38 -7.29
C LYS A 398 -1.84 -10.53 -5.81
N VAL A 399 -2.31 -11.60 -5.18
CA VAL A 399 -2.06 -11.92 -3.75
C VAL A 399 -0.88 -12.88 -3.57
N LEU A 400 -0.27 -12.98 -2.39
CA LEU A 400 0.85 -13.92 -2.13
C LEU A 400 0.48 -15.39 -2.41
N PRO A 401 -0.68 -15.94 -1.96
CA PRO A 401 -1.14 -17.26 -2.36
C PRO A 401 -1.23 -17.48 -3.87
N SER A 402 -1.39 -16.43 -4.69
CA SER A 402 -1.50 -16.58 -6.14
C SER A 402 -0.25 -17.18 -6.79
N ILE A 403 0.92 -17.02 -6.16
CA ILE A 403 2.20 -17.56 -6.63
C ILE A 403 2.66 -18.80 -5.84
N VAL A 404 1.87 -19.29 -4.89
CA VAL A 404 2.23 -20.49 -4.13
C VAL A 404 1.89 -21.73 -4.95
N VAL A 405 2.87 -22.62 -5.13
CA VAL A 405 2.71 -23.92 -5.79
C VAL A 405 2.26 -24.97 -4.77
N SER A 406 2.99 -25.08 -3.65
CA SER A 406 2.72 -26.06 -2.60
C SER A 406 3.28 -25.62 -1.25
N GLY A 407 2.88 -26.33 -0.18
CA GLY A 407 3.36 -26.08 1.18
C GLY A 407 2.43 -25.22 2.05
N LEU A 408 1.23 -24.86 1.55
CA LEU A 408 0.20 -24.22 2.37
C LEU A 408 -0.57 -25.23 3.21
N SER A 409 -0.87 -24.85 4.44
CA SER A 409 -1.78 -25.57 5.31
C SER A 409 -3.22 -25.52 4.76
N PRO A 410 -3.93 -26.64 4.68
CA PRO A 410 -5.29 -26.69 4.12
C PRO A 410 -6.32 -26.00 5.02
N GLY A 411 -7.43 -25.56 4.43
CA GLY A 411 -8.59 -25.03 5.17
C GLY A 411 -8.42 -23.60 5.68
N ILE A 412 -7.38 -22.89 5.26
CA ILE A 412 -7.19 -21.48 5.58
C ILE A 412 -7.80 -20.62 4.49
N THR A 413 -8.65 -19.69 4.90
CA THR A 413 -9.44 -18.84 4.02
C THR A 413 -9.49 -17.42 4.57
N ASP A 414 -9.92 -16.46 3.75
CA ASP A 414 -10.10 -15.08 4.19
C ASP A 414 -11.21 -14.98 5.25
N GLU A 415 -12.20 -15.87 5.22
CA GLU A 415 -13.30 -15.92 6.18
C GLU A 415 -12.85 -16.30 7.60
N ASN A 416 -11.78 -17.08 7.71
CA ASN A 416 -11.26 -17.54 9.01
C ASN A 416 -9.94 -16.87 9.40
N ILE A 417 -9.53 -15.79 8.73
CA ILE A 417 -8.26 -15.10 8.98
C ILE A 417 -8.15 -14.56 10.42
N MET A 418 -9.30 -14.31 11.05
CA MET A 418 -9.41 -13.83 12.42
C MET A 418 -9.33 -14.94 13.48
N GLU A 419 -9.27 -16.21 13.10
CA GLU A 419 -9.07 -17.34 14.03
C GLU A 419 -7.60 -17.59 14.35
N VAL A 420 -7.31 -17.99 15.59
CA VAL A 420 -5.94 -18.34 16.02
C VAL A 420 -5.52 -19.68 15.42
N ARG A 421 -4.35 -19.72 14.79
CA ARG A 421 -3.81 -20.95 14.19
C ARG A 421 -3.24 -21.90 15.25
N SER A 422 -3.59 -23.17 15.13
CA SER A 422 -3.12 -24.25 16.02
C SER A 422 -1.78 -24.81 15.57
N ASP A 423 -1.05 -25.50 16.45
CA ASP A 423 0.21 -26.17 16.07
C ASP A 423 0.00 -27.24 15.00
N ALA A 424 -1.19 -27.86 14.96
CA ALA A 424 -1.55 -28.81 13.92
C ALA A 424 -1.63 -28.15 12.53
N ALA A 425 -2.13 -26.91 12.46
CA ALA A 425 -2.15 -26.16 11.21
C ALA A 425 -0.72 -25.88 10.71
N TYR A 426 0.19 -25.48 11.59
CA TYR A 426 1.59 -25.26 11.26
C TYR A 426 2.33 -26.53 10.83
N ARG A 427 2.02 -27.69 11.44
CA ARG A 427 2.57 -28.99 11.01
C ARG A 427 2.01 -29.48 9.67
N ALA A 428 0.85 -28.96 9.26
CA ALA A 428 0.25 -29.30 7.97
C ALA A 428 0.78 -28.42 6.83
N GLY A 429 1.51 -27.34 7.14
CA GLY A 429 2.11 -26.44 6.17
C GLY A 429 2.22 -25.01 6.69
N TRP A 430 2.63 -24.11 5.81
CA TRP A 430 2.64 -22.67 6.04
C TRP A 430 1.21 -22.14 6.16
N VAL A 431 0.96 -21.29 7.15
CA VAL A 431 -0.38 -20.77 7.45
C VAL A 431 -0.54 -19.34 6.98
N LEU A 432 -1.63 -19.02 6.30
CA LEU A 432 -2.00 -17.61 6.06
C LEU A 432 -2.63 -17.05 7.35
N ASP A 433 -2.01 -16.03 7.91
CA ASP A 433 -2.36 -15.53 9.23
C ASP A 433 -2.09 -14.03 9.41
N VAL A 434 -2.54 -13.50 10.55
CA VAL A 434 -2.13 -12.20 11.10
C VAL A 434 -1.53 -12.40 12.48
N SER A 435 -0.57 -11.56 12.90
CA SER A 435 -0.07 -11.68 14.27
C SER A 435 -1.16 -11.48 15.31
N LYS A 436 -0.91 -12.05 16.49
CA LYS A 436 -1.76 -11.88 17.66
C LYS A 436 -2.05 -10.40 17.96
N MET A 437 -1.04 -9.54 17.88
CA MET A 437 -1.22 -8.11 18.16
C MET A 437 -2.14 -7.44 17.14
N GLU A 438 -1.97 -7.76 15.86
CA GLU A 438 -2.81 -7.26 14.79
C GLU A 438 -4.25 -7.74 14.98
N ARG A 439 -4.45 -9.05 15.18
CA ARG A 439 -5.76 -9.67 15.44
C ARG A 439 -6.49 -9.04 16.62
N ASP A 440 -5.83 -8.95 17.77
CA ASP A 440 -6.39 -8.37 18.99
C ASP A 440 -6.79 -6.90 18.75
N THR A 441 -6.02 -6.18 17.94
CA THR A 441 -6.31 -4.80 17.57
C THR A 441 -7.53 -4.73 16.65
N LYS A 442 -7.64 -5.59 15.62
CA LYS A 442 -8.80 -5.59 14.72
C LYS A 442 -10.08 -6.00 15.41
N ILE A 443 -10.06 -6.99 16.30
CA ILE A 443 -11.22 -7.36 17.14
C ILE A 443 -11.69 -6.16 17.98
N LYS A 444 -10.76 -5.35 18.51
CA LYS A 444 -11.12 -4.12 19.25
C LYS A 444 -11.67 -3.02 18.34
N VAL A 445 -11.10 -2.84 17.16
CA VAL A 445 -11.57 -1.86 16.16
C VAL A 445 -12.97 -2.21 15.66
N GLU A 446 -13.22 -3.50 15.38
CA GLU A 446 -14.50 -3.98 14.87
C GLU A 446 -15.65 -3.69 15.82
N LYS A 447 -15.43 -3.88 17.14
CA LYS A 447 -16.40 -3.54 18.19
C LYS A 447 -16.82 -2.08 18.21
N CYS A 448 -16.01 -1.19 17.64
CA CYS A 448 -16.30 0.24 17.58
C CYS A 448 -17.11 0.68 16.36
N GLY A 449 -17.22 -0.16 15.32
CA GLY A 449 -18.01 0.11 14.12
C GLY A 449 -17.52 1.30 13.28
N GLY A 450 -16.96 1.04 12.09
CA GLY A 450 -16.69 2.09 11.10
C GLY A 450 -15.53 3.03 11.43
N LEU A 451 -14.57 2.59 12.26
CA LEU A 451 -13.33 3.33 12.54
C LEU A 451 -12.25 3.03 11.51
N GLY A 452 -11.75 4.09 10.84
CA GLY A 452 -10.71 3.99 9.81
C GLY A 452 -11.00 2.93 8.75
N TYR A 453 -10.07 2.75 7.81
CA TYR A 453 -10.05 1.51 7.04
C TYR A 453 -9.53 0.38 7.93
N ILE A 454 -10.08 -0.84 7.79
CA ILE A 454 -9.50 -2.02 8.44
C ILE A 454 -8.29 -2.41 7.58
N ASP A 455 -7.16 -1.73 7.81
CA ASP A 455 -5.87 -2.21 7.30
C ASP A 455 -5.61 -3.62 7.86
N MET A 456 -4.97 -4.53 7.12
CA MET A 456 -4.59 -5.84 7.65
C MET A 456 -3.23 -6.26 7.10
N LYS A 457 -2.37 -6.77 7.99
CA LYS A 457 -1.05 -7.28 7.62
C LYS A 457 -1.06 -8.80 7.55
N ILE A 458 -1.78 -9.33 6.56
CA ILE A 458 -1.83 -10.78 6.34
C ILE A 458 -0.50 -11.24 5.75
N ALA A 459 0.04 -12.33 6.29
CA ALA A 459 1.29 -12.92 5.82
C ALA A 459 1.23 -14.46 5.90
N LEU A 460 2.16 -15.13 5.22
CA LEU A 460 2.39 -16.56 5.37
C LEU A 460 3.32 -16.78 6.55
N TYR A 461 2.93 -17.60 7.52
CA TYR A 461 3.74 -17.94 8.69
C TYR A 461 4.17 -19.41 8.64
N GLY A 462 5.43 -19.67 8.98
CA GLY A 462 6.04 -21.00 8.94
C GLY A 462 6.95 -21.28 10.15
N VAL A 463 7.00 -22.55 10.53
CA VAL A 463 7.95 -23.14 11.48
C VAL A 463 8.67 -24.31 10.79
N PRO A 464 9.72 -24.92 11.37
CA PRO A 464 10.43 -26.03 10.74
C PRO A 464 9.51 -27.16 10.30
N GLU A 465 8.53 -27.50 11.13
CA GLU A 465 7.54 -28.55 10.87
C GLU A 465 6.55 -28.20 9.74
N SER A 466 6.49 -26.95 9.30
CA SER A 466 5.70 -26.54 8.13
C SER A 466 6.27 -27.06 6.82
N GLY A 467 7.53 -27.51 6.81
CA GLY A 467 8.20 -27.96 5.59
C GLY A 467 8.50 -26.81 4.61
N PRO A 468 8.94 -27.14 3.39
CA PRO A 468 9.23 -26.14 2.36
C PRO A 468 7.96 -25.50 1.80
N LEU A 469 7.98 -24.19 1.65
CA LEU A 469 7.02 -23.42 0.84
C LEU A 469 7.60 -23.24 -0.56
N ARG A 470 6.88 -23.70 -1.58
CA ARG A 470 7.29 -23.52 -2.98
C ARG A 470 6.48 -22.42 -3.63
N LEU A 471 7.17 -21.45 -4.20
CA LEU A 471 6.62 -20.33 -4.96
C LEU A 471 7.04 -20.46 -6.43
N TRP A 472 6.22 -19.94 -7.34
CA TRP A 472 6.54 -19.77 -8.75
C TRP A 472 6.26 -18.32 -9.16
N LEU A 473 7.33 -17.58 -9.47
CA LEU A 473 7.29 -16.16 -9.78
C LEU A 473 7.11 -15.98 -11.30
N PRO A 474 5.92 -15.59 -11.79
CA PRO A 474 5.69 -15.47 -13.22
C PRO A 474 6.51 -14.33 -13.82
N LEU A 475 7.03 -14.54 -15.04
CA LEU A 475 7.44 -13.43 -15.90
C LEU A 475 6.18 -12.70 -16.39
N GLY A 476 6.16 -11.37 -16.29
CA GLY A 476 4.98 -10.54 -16.52
C GLY A 476 4.46 -10.59 -17.96
N ASP A 477 3.21 -10.15 -18.14
CA ASP A 477 2.52 -10.19 -19.45
C ASP A 477 3.05 -9.19 -20.50
N HIS A 478 4.00 -8.33 -20.14
CA HIS A 478 4.61 -7.35 -21.04
C HIS A 478 5.38 -8.07 -22.14
N ASP A 479 4.75 -8.22 -23.30
CA ASP A 479 5.26 -8.78 -24.56
C ASP A 479 6.55 -9.59 -24.41
N SER A 480 6.46 -10.73 -23.71
CA SER A 480 7.53 -11.73 -23.63
C SER A 480 8.02 -12.17 -25.02
N LEU A 481 7.19 -11.96 -26.06
CA LEU A 481 7.53 -12.17 -27.46
C LEU A 481 8.44 -11.09 -28.07
N SER A 482 8.48 -9.87 -27.51
CA SER A 482 9.31 -8.78 -28.03
C SER A 482 10.75 -8.83 -27.50
N HIS A 483 10.96 -9.33 -26.28
CA HIS A 483 12.30 -9.49 -25.67
C HIS A 483 13.19 -10.49 -26.43
N HIS A 484 12.59 -11.48 -27.11
CA HIS A 484 13.34 -12.45 -27.91
C HIS A 484 14.04 -11.88 -29.15
N ASN A 485 13.72 -10.65 -29.58
CA ASN A 485 14.29 -10.10 -30.81
C ASN A 485 15.58 -9.29 -30.59
N SER A 486 15.88 -8.85 -29.36
CA SER A 486 17.05 -7.99 -29.09
C SER A 486 18.24 -8.73 -28.49
N HIS A 487 18.03 -9.92 -27.94
CA HIS A 487 19.07 -10.74 -27.34
C HIS A 487 19.03 -12.13 -28.01
N GLU A 488 20.18 -12.59 -28.48
CA GLU A 488 20.38 -13.87 -29.16
C GLU A 488 20.20 -15.07 -28.20
N HIS A 489 19.06 -15.16 -27.52
CA HIS A 489 18.74 -16.32 -26.70
C HIS A 489 18.44 -17.50 -27.61
N GLU A 490 19.28 -18.54 -27.56
CA GLU A 490 19.00 -19.80 -28.25
C GLU A 490 17.70 -20.40 -27.71
N GLU A 491 16.91 -21.02 -28.60
CA GLU A 491 15.70 -21.74 -28.22
C GLU A 491 16.05 -22.80 -27.16
N GLY A 492 15.61 -22.59 -25.92
CA GLY A 492 15.99 -23.43 -24.77
C GLY A 492 16.88 -22.76 -23.72
N ASP A 493 17.12 -21.46 -23.81
CA ASP A 493 17.76 -20.71 -22.73
C ASP A 493 16.93 -20.72 -21.44
N THR A 494 17.39 -21.49 -20.47
CA THR A 494 16.75 -21.62 -19.17
C THR A 494 17.48 -20.88 -18.06
N ILE A 495 18.56 -20.14 -18.33
CA ILE A 495 19.34 -19.49 -17.27
C ILE A 495 18.55 -18.28 -16.73
N ALA A 496 18.26 -18.27 -15.43
CA ALA A 496 17.31 -17.33 -14.83
C ALA A 496 17.78 -15.87 -14.82
N ASP A 497 19.08 -15.61 -14.78
CA ASP A 497 19.66 -14.25 -14.77
C ASP A 497 19.42 -13.49 -16.08
N HIS A 498 19.07 -14.19 -17.17
CA HIS A 498 18.65 -13.60 -18.43
C HIS A 498 17.20 -13.08 -18.40
N TRP A 499 16.43 -13.44 -17.38
CA TRP A 499 14.98 -13.15 -17.27
C TRP A 499 14.61 -12.39 -15.99
N PHE A 500 15.39 -12.56 -14.95
CA PHE A 500 15.18 -12.00 -13.62
C PHE A 500 16.50 -11.41 -13.12
N ASP A 501 16.52 -10.12 -12.81
CA ASP A 501 17.71 -9.50 -12.23
C ASP A 501 17.78 -9.75 -10.72
N ASP A 502 16.64 -9.61 -10.03
CA ASP A 502 16.63 -9.58 -8.57
C ASP A 502 15.37 -10.10 -7.90
N LEU A 503 15.55 -10.54 -6.65
CA LEU A 503 14.50 -11.06 -5.77
C LEU A 503 14.66 -10.52 -4.35
N ILE A 504 13.60 -9.90 -3.84
CA ILE A 504 13.49 -9.42 -2.45
C ILE A 504 12.30 -10.10 -1.77
N ILE A 505 12.53 -10.58 -0.55
CA ILE A 505 11.52 -11.22 0.29
C ILE A 505 11.40 -10.43 1.59
N CYS A 506 10.18 -10.12 2.00
CA CYS A 506 9.91 -9.32 3.19
C CYS A 506 9.02 -10.04 4.20
N GLU A 507 9.22 -9.75 5.48
CA GLU A 507 8.38 -10.17 6.60
C GLU A 507 7.30 -9.13 6.91
N ALA A 508 6.28 -9.50 7.68
CA ALA A 508 5.24 -8.56 8.09
C ALA A 508 5.82 -7.46 9.01
N ASN A 509 5.46 -6.20 8.78
CA ASN A 509 5.88 -5.08 9.62
C ASN A 509 5.12 -5.08 10.96
N GLU A 510 5.58 -5.88 11.90
CA GLU A 510 4.96 -6.02 13.21
C GLU A 510 5.98 -6.00 14.35
N LYS A 511 5.48 -5.74 15.56
CA LYS A 511 6.34 -5.77 16.74
C LYS A 511 6.63 -7.23 17.08
N ARG A 512 7.89 -7.64 16.94
CA ARG A 512 8.37 -8.99 17.22
C ARG A 512 9.36 -8.99 18.38
N PRO A 513 9.45 -10.06 19.17
CA PRO A 513 10.52 -10.19 20.16
C PRO A 513 11.89 -10.32 19.48
N ILE A 514 12.96 -10.11 20.25
CA ILE A 514 14.34 -10.05 19.72
C ILE A 514 14.80 -11.42 19.18
N ASP A 515 14.30 -12.50 19.77
CA ASP A 515 14.57 -13.90 19.43
C ASP A 515 13.59 -14.47 18.39
N ALA A 516 12.68 -13.66 17.86
CA ALA A 516 11.86 -14.06 16.72
C ALA A 516 12.72 -14.35 15.49
N CYS A 517 12.15 -15.15 14.58
CA CYS A 517 12.77 -15.44 13.29
C CYS A 517 13.33 -14.19 12.60
N GLN A 518 14.54 -14.32 12.07
CA GLN A 518 15.28 -13.33 11.29
C GLN A 518 15.48 -13.85 9.87
N LEU A 519 14.98 -13.15 8.86
CA LEU A 519 14.96 -13.62 7.47
C LEU A 519 16.33 -14.05 6.93
N ASP A 520 17.40 -13.36 7.31
CA ASP A 520 18.78 -13.61 6.87
C ASP A 520 19.46 -14.81 7.53
N LYS A 521 18.89 -15.34 8.63
CA LYS A 521 19.51 -16.40 9.44
C LYS A 521 18.65 -17.63 9.64
N ASP A 522 17.34 -17.44 9.61
CA ASP A 522 16.36 -18.46 9.98
C ASP A 522 15.62 -19.05 8.78
N LEU A 523 15.85 -18.50 7.58
CA LEU A 523 15.29 -19.00 6.34
C LEU A 523 16.41 -19.46 5.41
N GLU A 524 16.18 -20.60 4.79
CA GLU A 524 16.96 -21.12 3.67
C GLU A 524 16.16 -20.90 2.38
N PHE A 525 16.82 -20.38 1.35
CA PHE A 525 16.23 -20.09 0.06
C PHE A 525 16.89 -20.93 -1.03
N THR A 526 16.09 -21.56 -1.88
CA THR A 526 16.55 -22.17 -3.13
C THR A 526 15.85 -21.48 -4.29
N VAL A 527 16.61 -20.90 -5.21
CA VAL A 527 16.09 -20.11 -6.34
C VAL A 527 16.50 -20.79 -7.64
N GLY A 528 15.52 -21.13 -8.48
CA GLY A 528 15.76 -21.85 -9.74
C GLY A 528 16.50 -23.18 -9.57
N GLY A 529 16.28 -23.87 -8.43
CA GLY A 529 16.98 -25.11 -8.09
C GLY A 529 18.38 -24.94 -7.47
N VAL A 530 18.86 -23.71 -7.28
CA VAL A 530 20.16 -23.42 -6.68
C VAL A 530 20.01 -22.85 -5.27
N LEU A 531 20.72 -23.44 -4.32
CA LEU A 531 20.74 -22.97 -2.92
C LEU A 531 21.41 -21.59 -2.84
N VAL A 532 20.72 -20.62 -2.24
CA VAL A 532 21.25 -19.27 -2.00
C VAL A 532 22.19 -19.32 -0.79
N THR A 533 23.47 -19.04 -1.02
CA THR A 533 24.52 -19.17 0.02
C THR A 533 24.61 -17.97 0.96
N SER A 534 24.09 -16.82 0.55
CA SER A 534 24.13 -15.60 1.35
C SER A 534 22.98 -14.68 0.94
N THR A 535 22.40 -14.03 1.95
CA THR A 535 21.38 -13.00 1.76
C THR A 535 21.81 -11.72 2.47
N LYS A 536 21.25 -10.58 2.08
CA LYS A 536 21.58 -9.27 2.69
C LYS A 536 20.32 -8.53 3.06
N MET A 537 20.28 -7.95 4.26
CA MET A 537 19.15 -7.12 4.67
C MET A 537 19.11 -5.84 3.84
N VAL A 538 17.90 -5.45 3.41
CA VAL A 538 17.67 -4.20 2.68
C VAL A 538 17.70 -3.03 3.68
N MET A 539 18.60 -2.08 3.44
CA MET A 539 18.87 -0.93 4.30
C MET A 539 18.09 0.31 3.85
N GLY A 540 17.64 1.13 4.80
CA GLY A 540 17.14 2.48 4.57
C GLY A 540 15.75 2.60 3.92
N ALA A 541 15.26 1.56 3.25
CA ALA A 541 13.94 1.54 2.61
C ALA A 541 12.93 0.59 3.29
N ALA A 542 13.42 -0.51 3.88
CA ALA A 542 12.61 -1.62 4.39
C ALA A 542 12.62 -1.73 5.93
N GLU A 543 12.55 -0.61 6.65
CA GLU A 543 12.73 -0.59 8.10
C GLU A 543 11.42 -0.33 8.86
N TYR A 544 11.19 -1.11 9.90
CA TYR A 544 10.10 -0.90 10.85
C TYR A 544 10.64 -0.92 12.28
N LEU A 545 10.49 0.18 13.02
CA LEU A 545 11.03 0.33 14.37
C LEU A 545 12.54 -0.02 14.45
N LYS A 546 13.32 0.40 13.44
CA LYS A 546 14.76 0.12 13.26
C LYS A 546 15.11 -1.35 12.99
N ARG A 547 14.13 -2.23 12.83
CA ARG A 547 14.33 -3.59 12.34
C ARG A 547 14.17 -3.60 10.83
N GLN A 548 15.16 -4.15 10.13
CA GLN A 548 15.01 -4.41 8.69
C GLN A 548 14.02 -5.54 8.51
N THR A 549 13.10 -5.38 7.56
CA THR A 549 11.98 -6.29 7.33
C THR A 549 12.05 -6.97 5.96
N CYS A 550 13.05 -6.66 5.15
CA CYS A 550 13.27 -7.28 3.85
C CYS A 550 14.70 -7.77 3.72
N VAL A 551 14.85 -8.88 3.01
CA VAL A 551 16.12 -9.46 2.63
C VAL A 551 16.21 -9.56 1.12
N HIS A 552 17.35 -9.15 0.58
CA HIS A 552 17.76 -9.42 -0.80
C HIS A 552 18.26 -10.86 -0.88
N VAL A 553 17.54 -11.64 -1.68
CA VAL A 553 17.83 -13.05 -1.95
C VAL A 553 18.66 -13.17 -3.22
N GLY A 554 18.41 -12.31 -4.21
CA GLY A 554 19.07 -12.33 -5.51
C GLY A 554 18.68 -13.53 -6.38
N VAL A 555 19.24 -13.59 -7.58
CA VAL A 555 19.14 -14.73 -8.51
C VAL A 555 20.53 -15.37 -8.63
N PRO A 556 20.78 -16.54 -8.02
CA PRO A 556 22.11 -17.13 -7.99
C PRO A 556 22.54 -17.63 -9.38
N GLU A 557 23.85 -17.62 -9.63
CA GLU A 557 24.43 -18.18 -10.85
C GLU A 557 23.96 -19.64 -11.02
N LYS A 558 23.51 -19.99 -12.24
CA LYS A 558 22.94 -21.30 -12.62
C LYS A 558 21.49 -21.56 -12.15
N ALA A 559 20.83 -20.60 -11.50
CA ALA A 559 19.39 -20.69 -11.32
C ALA A 559 18.71 -20.87 -12.68
N GLN A 560 17.66 -21.68 -12.74
CA GLN A 560 16.90 -21.90 -13.95
C GLN A 560 15.47 -21.37 -13.85
N ILE A 561 14.96 -20.83 -14.96
CA ILE A 561 13.52 -20.63 -15.13
C ILE A 561 12.83 -21.99 -15.28
N THR A 562 11.52 -22.01 -15.03
CA THR A 562 10.68 -23.19 -15.17
C THR A 562 9.43 -22.84 -15.93
N VAL A 563 9.15 -23.63 -16.96
CA VAL A 563 7.89 -23.56 -17.70
C VAL A 563 6.77 -24.06 -16.79
N LEU A 564 5.62 -23.38 -16.76
CA LEU A 564 4.47 -23.75 -15.92
C LEU A 564 3.97 -25.20 -16.18
N GLY A 565 4.22 -25.69 -17.40
CA GLY A 565 4.15 -27.08 -17.84
C GLY A 565 4.79 -28.10 -16.90
N GLU A 566 5.93 -27.71 -16.33
CA GLU A 566 6.92 -28.56 -15.67
C GLU A 566 7.02 -28.28 -14.17
N VAL A 567 6.29 -27.28 -13.67
CA VAL A 567 6.22 -26.97 -12.24
C VAL A 567 5.69 -28.19 -11.48
N THR A 568 6.40 -28.56 -10.41
CA THR A 568 6.05 -29.67 -9.51
C THR A 568 5.90 -29.15 -8.08
N ASN A 569 5.04 -29.80 -7.30
CA ASN A 569 4.94 -29.63 -5.85
C ASN A 569 6.24 -30.09 -5.17
N THR A 570 6.39 -29.75 -3.88
CA THR A 570 7.58 -30.13 -3.08
C THR A 570 7.75 -31.65 -2.90
N ASP A 571 6.71 -32.44 -3.11
CA ASP A 571 6.75 -33.91 -3.12
C ASP A 571 6.99 -34.52 -4.52
N GLY A 572 7.18 -33.68 -5.55
CA GLY A 572 7.38 -34.08 -6.94
C GLY A 572 6.08 -34.34 -7.73
N SER A 573 4.91 -34.25 -7.11
CA SER A 573 3.63 -34.36 -7.82
C SER A 573 3.34 -33.11 -8.67
N LEU A 574 2.47 -33.23 -9.68
CA LEU A 574 2.04 -32.06 -10.45
C LEU A 574 1.00 -31.24 -9.65
N PRO A 575 1.02 -29.90 -9.75
CA PRO A 575 -0.04 -29.05 -9.21
C PRO A 575 -1.40 -29.39 -9.83
N SER A 576 -2.47 -29.16 -9.09
CA SER A 576 -3.83 -29.34 -9.62
C SER A 576 -4.10 -28.39 -10.80
N ASP A 577 -5.01 -28.75 -11.71
CA ASP A 577 -5.36 -27.86 -12.83
C ASP A 577 -5.83 -26.48 -12.35
N THR A 578 -6.55 -26.42 -11.22
CA THR A 578 -6.98 -25.16 -10.59
C THR A 578 -5.79 -24.33 -10.15
N ASP A 579 -4.76 -24.95 -9.54
CA ASP A 579 -3.55 -24.26 -9.13
C ASP A 579 -2.75 -23.76 -10.34
N ARG A 580 -2.67 -24.54 -11.42
CA ARG A 580 -2.00 -24.12 -12.65
C ARG A 580 -2.69 -22.91 -13.29
N ILE A 581 -4.03 -22.91 -13.35
CA ILE A 581 -4.81 -21.77 -13.85
C ILE A 581 -4.59 -20.53 -12.97
N ARG A 582 -4.55 -20.70 -11.65
CA ARG A 582 -4.27 -19.63 -10.70
C ARG A 582 -2.84 -19.07 -10.89
N LEU A 583 -1.84 -19.94 -10.99
CA LEU A 583 -0.45 -19.56 -11.21
C LEU A 583 -0.28 -18.82 -12.55
N ALA A 584 -1.01 -19.21 -13.59
CA ALA A 584 -1.06 -18.51 -14.88
C ALA A 584 -1.76 -17.14 -14.84
N GLY A 585 -2.19 -16.64 -13.67
CA GLY A 585 -2.88 -15.36 -13.53
C GLY A 585 -4.25 -15.33 -14.21
N GLY A 586 -4.90 -16.49 -14.40
CA GLY A 586 -6.18 -16.60 -15.11
C GLY A 586 -6.11 -16.41 -16.62
N SER A 587 -4.91 -16.17 -17.17
CA SER A 587 -4.71 -16.09 -18.62
C SER A 587 -4.89 -17.46 -19.26
N LYS A 588 -5.48 -17.50 -20.46
CA LYS A 588 -5.55 -18.70 -21.30
C LYS A 588 -4.20 -19.02 -21.97
N ARG A 589 -3.17 -18.18 -21.78
CA ARG A 589 -1.81 -18.48 -22.20
C ARG A 589 -1.44 -19.80 -21.52
N GLY A 590 -1.28 -20.84 -22.35
CA GLY A 590 -1.25 -22.22 -21.91
C GLY A 590 -0.02 -22.55 -21.04
N ASN A 591 0.24 -23.83 -20.86
CA ASN A 591 1.35 -24.37 -20.06
C ASN A 591 2.77 -23.86 -20.44
N SER A 592 2.92 -22.95 -21.40
CA SER A 592 4.20 -22.42 -21.90
C SER A 592 4.71 -21.17 -21.17
N THR A 593 3.95 -20.58 -20.24
CA THR A 593 4.43 -19.42 -19.47
C THR A 593 5.63 -19.83 -18.63
N ILE A 594 6.67 -19.00 -18.60
CA ILE A 594 7.88 -19.22 -17.80
C ILE A 594 7.83 -18.41 -16.50
N GLY A 595 8.54 -18.90 -15.50
CA GLY A 595 8.69 -18.22 -14.21
C GLY A 595 9.86 -18.79 -13.42
N LEU A 596 10.13 -18.20 -12.26
CA LEU A 596 11.22 -18.60 -11.38
C LEU A 596 10.69 -19.38 -10.18
N LEU A 597 11.17 -20.62 -9.99
CA LEU A 597 10.85 -21.39 -8.78
C LEU A 597 11.65 -20.88 -7.59
N VAL A 598 10.99 -20.71 -6.45
CA VAL A 598 11.61 -20.32 -5.18
C VAL A 598 11.08 -21.21 -4.07
N ASP A 599 11.97 -21.99 -3.45
CA ASP A 599 11.67 -22.75 -2.24
C ASP A 599 12.18 -22.01 -1.00
N VAL A 600 11.33 -21.92 0.02
CA VAL A 600 11.64 -21.30 1.31
C VAL A 600 11.47 -22.34 2.42
N LYS A 601 12.51 -22.54 3.24
CA LYS A 601 12.49 -23.47 4.37
C LYS A 601 12.90 -22.77 5.66
N VAL A 602 12.22 -23.09 6.75
CA VAL A 602 12.51 -22.54 8.09
C VAL A 602 13.55 -23.39 8.81
N SER A 603 14.52 -22.75 9.48
CA SER A 603 15.58 -23.42 10.24
C SER A 603 15.09 -23.98 11.57
N ASP A 604 15.67 -25.10 12.01
CA ASP A 604 15.23 -25.90 13.18
C ASP A 604 15.20 -25.16 14.53
N ARG A 605 15.79 -23.96 14.64
CA ARG A 605 15.78 -23.18 15.89
C ARG A 605 14.52 -22.33 16.09
N VAL A 606 13.74 -22.11 15.04
CA VAL A 606 12.51 -21.31 15.10
C VAL A 606 11.36 -22.17 15.61
N ASN A 607 10.51 -21.61 16.46
CA ASN A 607 9.24 -22.21 16.83
C ASN A 607 8.15 -21.15 16.94
N ARG A 608 6.90 -21.58 17.15
CA ARG A 608 5.76 -20.65 17.21
C ARG A 608 5.84 -19.70 18.41
N GLU A 609 6.37 -20.15 19.53
CA GLU A 609 6.44 -19.38 20.78
C GLU A 609 7.49 -18.27 20.72
N SER A 610 8.67 -18.57 20.14
CA SER A 610 9.72 -17.56 19.89
C SER A 610 9.36 -16.64 18.72
N GLY A 611 8.49 -17.10 17.82
CA GLY A 611 7.90 -16.31 16.75
C GLY A 611 8.22 -16.89 15.39
N ALA A 612 7.23 -17.57 14.80
CA ALA A 612 7.27 -18.19 13.48
C ALA A 612 7.79 -17.23 12.40
N CYS A 613 8.57 -17.71 11.44
CA CYS A 613 8.98 -16.90 10.29
C CYS A 613 7.75 -16.44 9.52
N CYS A 614 7.79 -15.24 8.93
CA CYS A 614 6.67 -14.78 8.11
C CYS A 614 7.13 -14.12 6.82
N LEU A 615 6.35 -14.32 5.77
CA LEU A 615 6.53 -13.74 4.44
C LEU A 615 5.29 -12.90 4.11
N SER A 616 5.48 -11.59 3.92
CA SER A 616 4.41 -10.62 3.63
C SER A 616 4.45 -10.10 2.20
N HIS A 617 5.64 -9.99 1.62
CA HIS A 617 5.83 -9.50 0.25
C HIS A 617 6.92 -10.29 -0.44
N ILE A 618 6.71 -10.55 -1.73
CA ILE A 618 7.71 -11.06 -2.65
C ILE A 618 7.77 -10.08 -3.81
N VAL A 619 8.94 -9.49 -4.03
CA VAL A 619 9.21 -8.48 -5.06
C VAL A 619 10.31 -9.01 -5.96
N TRP A 620 10.10 -9.00 -7.27
CA TRP A 620 11.12 -9.42 -8.23
C TRP A 620 11.20 -8.46 -9.41
N GLU A 621 12.42 -8.20 -9.85
CA GLU A 621 12.73 -7.40 -11.03
C GLU A 621 12.93 -8.33 -12.24
N GLN A 622 12.34 -7.95 -13.37
CA GLN A 622 12.39 -8.69 -14.62
C GLN A 622 13.38 -8.00 -15.57
N HIS A 623 14.11 -8.81 -16.35
CA HIS A 623 15.24 -8.35 -17.17
C HIS A 623 14.87 -7.38 -18.29
#